data_AF-A0A2C1W4P3-F1
#
_entry.id   AF-A0A2C1W4P3-F1
#
_cell.length_a   1.000
_cell.length_b   1.000
_cell.length_c   1.000
_cell.angle_alpha   90.00
_cell.angle_beta   90.00
_cell.angle_gamma   90.00
#
_symmetry.space_group_name_H-M   'P 1'
#
loop_
_entity.id
_entity.type
_entity.pdbx_description
1 polymer ?
#
loop_
_entity_poly.entity_id
_entity_poly.type
_entity_poly.pdbx_seq_one_letter_code
_entity_poly.pdbx_strand_id
1 'polypeptide(L)' 'MIESVELNIYLDDDNNSVSLSLSPVQTEVIFKALGLQFHQDNTCSHFSDQTLKKHILPKVNFKEKPLS' A
#
# COMPACT_ATOMS: atom_id res chain seq x y z
N MET A 1 8.48 2.59 -15.20
CA MET A 1 7.16 2.65 -14.53
C MET A 1 6.85 1.24 -14.05
N ILE A 2 6.36 1.07 -12.83
CA ILE A 2 6.08 -0.27 -12.29
C ILE A 2 4.85 -0.82 -13.01
N GLU A 3 5.02 -1.91 -13.75
CA GLU A 3 3.95 -2.53 -14.55
C GLU A 3 3.00 -3.36 -13.68
N SER A 4 3.56 -4.09 -12.71
CA SER A 4 2.81 -4.85 -11.71
C SER A 4 3.65 -5.09 -10.47
N VAL A 5 2.99 -5.20 -9.31
CA VAL A 5 3.59 -5.68 -8.07
C VAL A 5 2.70 -6.75 -7.49
N GLU A 6 3.34 -7.82 -7.01
CA GLU A 6 2.68 -8.85 -6.24
C GLU A 6 2.98 -8.60 -4.76
N LEU A 7 1.93 -8.40 -3.96
CA LEU A 7 2.03 -8.34 -2.51
C LEU A 7 1.82 -9.75 -1.96
N ASN A 8 2.85 -10.31 -1.33
CA ASN A 8 2.80 -11.58 -0.64
C ASN A 8 2.65 -11.34 0.86
N ILE A 9 1.52 -11.76 1.43
CA ILE A 9 1.25 -11.69 2.87
C ILE A 9 1.44 -13.08 3.44
N TYR A 10 2.45 -13.26 4.29
CA TYR A 10 2.72 -14.52 4.99
C TYR A 10 1.97 -14.52 6.32
N LEU A 11 1.20 -15.57 6.58
CA LEU A 11 0.52 -15.81 7.85
C LEU A 11 1.34 -16.81 8.66
N ASP A 12 1.31 -16.71 10.00
CA ASP A 12 2.21 -17.42 10.92
C ASP A 12 2.17 -18.97 10.84
N ASP A 13 1.23 -19.57 10.11
CA ASP A 13 1.26 -20.99 9.77
C ASP A 13 2.06 -21.20 8.48
N ASP A 14 3.18 -21.91 8.59
CA ASP A 14 4.33 -22.12 7.66
C ASP A 14 4.06 -22.38 6.16
N ASN A 15 2.81 -22.39 5.68
CA ASN A 15 2.48 -22.49 4.26
C ASN A 15 1.27 -21.65 3.82
N ASN A 16 0.72 -20.80 4.68
CA ASN A 16 -0.38 -19.91 4.31
C ASN A 16 0.17 -18.54 3.91
N SER A 17 0.22 -18.30 2.61
CA SER A 17 0.42 -16.97 2.07
C SER A 17 -0.74 -16.57 1.18
N VAL A 18 -1.06 -15.27 1.19
CA VAL A 18 -2.01 -14.67 0.27
C VAL A 18 -1.23 -13.75 -0.66
N SER A 19 -1.26 -14.07 -1.95
CA SER A 19 -0.66 -13.25 -3.00
C SER A 19 -1.75 -12.39 -3.64
N LEU A 20 -1.51 -11.08 -3.69
CA LEU A 20 -2.42 -10.10 -4.27
C LEU A 20 -1.68 -9.36 -5.39
N SER A 21 -2.14 -9.52 -6.62
CA SER A 21 -1.68 -8.68 -7.72
C SER A 21 -2.24 -7.27 -7.56
N LEU A 22 -1.37 -6.29 -7.41
CA LEU A 22 -1.75 -4.90 -7.23
C LEU A 22 -1.75 -4.18 -8.57
N SER A 23 -2.78 -3.38 -8.81
CA SER A 23 -2.74 -2.39 -9.88
C SER A 23 -1.61 -1.37 -9.61
N PRO A 24 -1.14 -0.65 -10.66
CA PRO A 24 -0.13 0.39 -10.49
C PRO A 24 -0.49 1.45 -9.43
N VAL A 25 -1.78 1.83 -9.34
CA VAL A 25 -2.26 2.79 -8.34
C VAL A 25 -2.19 2.22 -6.92
N GLN A 26 -2.62 0.97 -6.71
CA GLN A 26 -2.56 0.32 -5.39
C GLN A 26 -1.11 0.14 -4.92
N THR A 27 -0.24 -0.23 -5.86
CA THR A 27 1.20 -0.34 -5.66
C THR A 27 1.80 0.98 -5.17
N GLU A 28 1.46 2.09 -5.84
CA GLU A 28 1.95 3.42 -5.45
C GLU A 28 1.47 3.82 -4.05
N VAL A 29 0.21 3.51 -3.70
CA VAL A 29 -0.34 3.78 -2.36
C VAL A 29 0.41 2.99 -1.28
N ILE A 30 0.70 1.71 -1.50
CA ILE A 30 1.44 0.87 -0.54
C ILE A 30 2.86 1.39 -0.37
N PHE A 31 3.56 1.70 -1.46
CA PHE A 31 4.92 2.26 -1.36
C PHE A 31 4.94 3.59 -0.65
N LYS A 32 4.01 4.50 -0.96
CA LYS A 32 3.85 5.73 -0.18
C LYS A 32 3.56 5.45 1.28
N ALA A 33 2.79 4.41 1.63
CA ALA A 33 2.53 4.04 3.01
C ALA A 33 3.77 3.51 3.75
N LEU A 34 4.67 2.84 3.02
CA LEU A 34 5.96 2.35 3.52
C LEU A 34 7.06 3.43 3.51
N GLY A 35 6.77 4.66 3.08
CA GLY A 35 7.77 5.73 2.96
C GLY A 35 8.64 5.63 1.72
N LEU A 36 8.24 4.84 0.72
CA LEU A 36 8.99 4.63 -0.51
C LEU A 36 8.39 5.43 -1.67
N GLN A 37 9.24 6.09 -2.45
CA GLN A 37 8.86 6.69 -3.73
C GLN A 37 9.85 6.29 -4.82
N PHE A 38 9.32 5.64 -5.85
CA PHE A 38 10.07 5.21 -7.02
C PHE A 38 10.01 6.26 -8.12
N HIS A 39 11.16 6.55 -8.72
CA HIS A 39 11.31 7.55 -9.77
C HIS A 39 11.47 6.90 -11.15
N GLN A 40 11.32 7.71 -12.21
CA GLN A 40 11.41 7.21 -13.59
C GLN A 40 12.81 6.76 -13.99
N ASP A 41 13.84 7.17 -13.24
CA ASP A 41 15.24 6.80 -13.40
C ASP A 41 15.62 5.52 -12.63
N ASN A 42 14.63 4.76 -12.15
CA ASN A 42 14.79 3.57 -11.31
C ASN A 42 15.45 3.82 -9.94
N THR A 43 15.45 5.07 -9.45
CA THR A 43 15.87 5.37 -8.08
C THR A 43 14.69 5.31 -7.10
N CYS A 44 14.99 5.10 -5.81
CA CYS A 44 14.00 5.06 -4.74
C CYS A 44 14.37 6.04 -3.62
N SER A 45 13.43 6.92 -3.26
CA SER A 45 13.54 7.82 -2.12
C SER A 45 12.80 7.27 -0.91
N HIS A 46 13.37 7.49 0.28
CA HIS A 46 12.79 7.07 1.55
C HIS A 46 12.37 8.31 2.34
N PHE A 47 11.09 8.42 2.69
CA PHE A 47 10.55 9.48 3.53
C PHE A 47 10.46 9.00 4.97
N SER A 48 11.08 9.74 5.89
CA SER A 48 10.92 9.52 7.33
C SER A 48 9.54 10.00 7.81
N ASP A 49 9.11 9.47 8.97
CA ASP A 49 7.77 9.52 9.60
C ASP A 49 6.94 10.82 9.49
N GLN A 50 7.57 11.99 9.30
CA GLN A 50 6.84 13.26 9.29
C GLN A 50 6.13 13.55 7.95
N THR A 51 6.68 13.11 6.82
CA THR A 51 6.09 13.34 5.49
C THR A 51 4.94 12.36 5.22
N LEU A 52 5.06 11.15 5.76
CA LEU A 52 4.11 10.05 5.69
C LEU A 52 2.72 10.41 6.23
N LYS A 53 2.65 11.15 7.34
CA LYS A 53 1.37 11.60 7.94
C LYS A 53 0.49 12.41 6.99
N LYS A 54 1.06 13.09 5.98
CA LYS A 54 0.27 13.89 5.02
C LYS A 54 -0.38 13.03 3.91
N HIS A 55 0.10 11.82 3.69
CA HIS A 55 -0.29 10.99 2.55
C HIS A 55 -1.09 9.73 2.92
N ILE A 56 -1.07 9.31 4.19
CA ILE A 56 -1.64 8.02 4.62
C ILE A 56 -2.72 8.18 5.69
N LEU A 57 -3.41 9.32 5.81
CA LEU A 57 -4.56 9.36 6.72
C LEU A 57 -5.70 8.54 6.07
N PRO A 58 -6.05 7.35 6.58
CA PRO A 58 -7.18 6.62 6.03
C PRO A 58 -8.43 7.44 6.30
N LYS A 59 -9.11 7.87 5.22
CA LYS A 59 -10.45 8.44 5.35
C LYS A 59 -11.45 7.29 5.40
N VAL A 60 -11.68 6.78 6.60
CA VAL A 60 -12.70 5.75 6.85
C VAL A 60 -14.06 6.44 6.93
N ASN A 61 -14.91 6.22 5.91
CA ASN A 61 -16.30 6.66 5.96
C ASN A 61 -17.15 5.46 6.37
N PHE A 62 -17.67 5.46 7.60
CA PHE A 62 -18.67 4.49 8.01
C PHE A 62 -20.02 4.87 7.41
N LYS A 63 -20.72 3.89 6.84
CA LYS A 63 -22.13 4.03 6.49
C LYS A 63 -22.93 3.27 7.55
N GLU A 64 -23.89 3.94 8.17
CA GLU A 64 -24.83 3.28 9.07
C GLU A 64 -25.63 2.22 8.29
N LYS A 65 -25.84 1.07 8.91
CA LYS A 65 -26.74 0.05 8.38
C LYS A 65 -28.18 0.59 8.50
N PRO A 66 -28.99 0.60 7.42
CA PRO A 66 -30.37 1.02 7.52
C PRO A 66 -31.10 0.18 8.57
N LEU A 67 -31.84 0.83 9.48
CA LEU A 67 -32.76 0.15 10.37
C LEU A 67 -33.90 -0.40 9.51
N SER A 68 -34.05 -1.73 9.51
CA SER A 68 -35.14 -2.47 8.86
C SER A 68 -36.47 -2.25 9.57
#